data_AF-A0A1G1CAM7-F1
#
_entry.id   AF-A0A1G1CAM7-F1
#
_cell.length_a   1.000
_cell.length_b   1.000
_cell.length_c   1.000
_cell.angle_alpha   90.00
_cell.angle_beta   90.00
_cell.angle_gamma   90.00
#
_symmetry.space_group_name_H-M   'P 1'
#
loop_
_entity.id
_entity.type
_entity.pdbx_description
1 polymer ?
#
loop_
_entity_poly.entity_id
_entity_poly.type
_entity_poly.pdbx_seq_one_letter_code
_entity_poly.pdbx_strand_id
1 'polypeptide(L)'
;MSNPETVEDAVRHWDEAMAAVQAAVHDADYAALCRQMRRVRLAFRDVHQLLGQPEAASLPATLRERLQGGNQRLEQLQRDVSVWRDDLQAKIEQRAVGRRVSRAYHPNHASLCGRDVRIRTGKGLE
;
A
#
# COMPACT_ATOMS: atom_id res chain seq x y z
N MET A 1 3.58 -35.91 -11.04
CA MET A 1 4.82 -35.76 -10.27
C MET A 1 5.12 -34.29 -10.14
N SER A 2 4.34 -33.60 -9.31
CA SER A 2 4.65 -32.23 -8.93
C SER A 2 5.85 -32.26 -8.00
N ASN A 3 6.97 -31.70 -8.46
CA ASN A 3 8.27 -31.80 -7.83
C ASN A 3 8.21 -31.06 -6.47
N PRO A 4 8.62 -31.65 -5.32
CA PRO A 4 8.62 -30.94 -4.03
C PRO A 4 9.39 -29.61 -4.07
N GLU A 5 10.40 -29.50 -4.94
CA GLU A 5 11.11 -28.26 -5.26
C GLU A 5 10.17 -27.14 -5.71
N THR A 6 9.11 -27.46 -6.47
CA THR A 6 8.12 -26.48 -6.98
C THR A 6 7.27 -25.88 -5.85
N VAL A 7 6.95 -26.66 -4.81
CA VAL A 7 6.17 -26.19 -3.66
C VAL A 7 7.03 -25.35 -2.73
N GLU A 8 8.26 -25.80 -2.47
CA GLU A 8 9.23 -25.04 -1.68
C GLU A 8 9.55 -23.70 -2.33
N ASP A 9 9.74 -23.68 -3.66
CA ASP A 9 9.92 -22.45 -4.42
C ASP A 9 8.73 -21.52 -4.36
N ALA A 10 7.50 -22.04 -4.49
CA ALA A 10 6.29 -21.23 -4.36
C ALA A 10 6.18 -20.61 -2.96
N VAL A 11 6.48 -21.38 -1.92
CA VAL A 11 6.47 -20.90 -0.52
C VAL A 11 7.56 -19.87 -0.27
N ARG A 12 8.76 -20.06 -0.84
CA ARG A 12 9.84 -19.07 -0.78
C ARG A 12 9.45 -17.75 -1.44
N HIS A 13 8.90 -17.79 -2.65
CA HIS A 13 8.43 -16.59 -3.34
C HIS A 13 7.30 -15.89 -2.56
N TRP A 14 6.44 -16.65 -1.90
CA TRP A 14 5.41 -16.08 -1.03
C TRP A 14 6.01 -15.37 0.19
N ASP A 15 6.99 -15.98 0.86
CA ASP A 15 7.69 -15.36 1.99
C ASP A 15 8.42 -14.06 1.58
N GLU A 16 9.09 -14.06 0.42
CA GLU A 16 9.74 -12.87 -0.12
C GLU A 16 8.75 -11.75 -0.43
N ALA A 17 7.60 -12.09 -1.03
CA ALA A 17 6.55 -11.13 -1.32
C ALA A 17 5.95 -10.55 -0.03
N MET A 18 5.76 -11.38 1.00
CA MET A 18 5.27 -10.97 2.32
C MET A 18 6.24 -9.99 3.00
N ALA A 19 7.54 -10.30 2.99
CA ALA A 19 8.58 -9.42 3.53
C ALA A 19 8.63 -8.07 2.79
N ALA A 20 8.46 -8.08 1.46
CA ALA A 20 8.43 -6.86 0.67
C ALA A 20 7.21 -5.96 0.99
N VAL A 21 6.05 -6.54 1.32
CA VAL A 21 4.90 -5.76 1.79
C VAL A 21 5.20 -5.17 3.18
N GLN A 22 5.77 -5.94 4.10
CA GLN A 22 6.13 -5.43 5.44
C GLN A 22 7.10 -4.26 5.36
N ALA A 23 8.14 -4.36 4.52
CA ALA A 23 9.07 -3.26 4.28
C ALA A 23 8.35 -2.03 3.73
N ALA A 24 7.47 -2.19 2.74
CA ALA A 24 6.71 -1.08 2.17
C ALA A 24 5.76 -0.39 3.18
N VAL A 25 5.16 -1.16 4.11
CA VAL A 25 4.37 -0.61 5.22
C VAL A 25 5.26 0.20 6.16
N HIS A 26 6.43 -0.35 6.54
CA HIS A 26 7.37 0.33 7.43
C HIS A 26 7.90 1.64 6.84
N ASP A 27 8.26 1.63 5.55
CA ASP A 27 8.78 2.79 4.83
C ASP A 27 7.69 3.79 4.41
N ALA A 28 6.41 3.46 4.68
CA ALA A 28 5.24 4.22 4.23
C ALA A 28 5.20 4.49 2.70
N ASP A 29 5.82 3.62 1.88
CA ASP A 29 5.79 3.73 0.42
C ASP A 29 4.52 3.10 -0.15
N TYR A 30 3.52 3.95 -0.41
CA TYR A 30 2.23 3.55 -1.00
C TYR A 30 2.36 2.88 -2.37
N ALA A 31 3.25 3.37 -3.22
CA ALA A 31 3.39 2.85 -4.57
C ALA A 31 4.04 1.47 -4.54
N ALA A 32 5.03 1.26 -3.66
CA ALA A 32 5.59 -0.06 -3.40
C ALA A 32 4.53 -1.00 -2.81
N LEU A 33 3.77 -0.56 -1.80
CA LEU A 33 2.76 -1.38 -1.15
C LEU A 33 1.75 -1.96 -2.15
N CYS A 34 1.19 -1.12 -3.03
CA CYS A 34 0.24 -1.58 -4.05
C CYS A 34 0.85 -2.60 -5.01
N ARG A 35 2.11 -2.41 -5.43
CA ARG A 35 2.82 -3.38 -6.30
C ARG A 35 3.09 -4.70 -5.58
N GLN A 36 3.51 -4.66 -4.32
CA GLN A 36 3.86 -5.86 -3.55
C GLN A 36 2.61 -6.65 -3.12
N MET A 37 1.49 -5.99 -2.79
CA MET A 37 0.23 -6.67 -2.49
C MET A 37 -0.26 -7.56 -3.64
N ARG A 38 -0.08 -7.12 -4.90
CA ARG A 38 -0.41 -7.93 -6.08
C ARG A 38 0.46 -9.18 -6.14
N ARG A 39 1.75 -9.07 -5.82
CA ARG A 39 2.69 -10.19 -5.82
C ARG A 39 2.37 -11.20 -4.71
N VAL A 40 2.04 -10.74 -3.50
CA VAL A 40 1.57 -11.61 -2.41
C VAL A 40 0.34 -12.40 -2.81
N ARG A 41 -0.65 -11.75 -3.46
CA ARG A 41 -1.87 -12.45 -3.93
C ARG A 41 -1.57 -13.56 -4.94
N LEU A 42 -0.66 -13.31 -5.89
CA LEU A 42 -0.28 -14.30 -6.88
C LEU A 42 0.47 -15.46 -6.23
N ALA A 43 1.48 -15.17 -5.41
CA ALA A 43 2.25 -16.18 -4.71
C ALA A 43 1.38 -17.04 -3.77
N PHE A 44 0.43 -16.42 -3.06
CA PHE A 44 -0.53 -17.13 -2.21
C PHE A 44 -1.45 -18.05 -3.02
N ARG A 45 -1.96 -17.59 -4.16
CA ARG A 45 -2.77 -18.42 -5.06
C ARG A 45 -1.97 -19.62 -5.56
N ASP A 46 -0.72 -19.41 -5.96
CA ASP A 46 0.14 -20.45 -6.52
C ASP A 46 0.46 -21.51 -5.44
N VAL A 47 0.74 -21.10 -4.20
CA VAL A 47 0.86 -22.01 -3.04
C VAL A 47 -0.44 -22.79 -2.81
N HIS A 48 -1.60 -22.12 -2.80
CA HIS A 48 -2.90 -22.79 -2.62
C HIS A 48 -3.24 -23.78 -3.73
N GLN A 49 -2.90 -23.46 -4.97
CA GLN A 49 -3.10 -24.34 -6.12
C GLN A 49 -2.27 -25.62 -5.98
N LEU A 50 -1.03 -25.50 -5.52
CA LEU A 50 -0.15 -26.64 -5.28
C LEU A 50 -0.61 -27.48 -4.07
N LEU A 51 -1.13 -26.84 -3.03
CA LEU A 51 -1.67 -27.53 -1.85
C LEU A 51 -2.99 -28.26 -2.12
N GLY A 52 -3.75 -27.85 -3.14
CA GLY A 52 -4.98 -28.53 -3.57
C GLY A 52 -4.73 -29.82 -4.36
N GLN A 53 -3.47 -30.13 -4.69
CA GLN A 53 -3.11 -31.34 -5.43
C GLN A 53 -2.98 -32.54 -4.47
N PRO A 54 -3.30 -33.77 -4.92
CA PRO A 54 -3.18 -34.97 -4.10
C PRO A 54 -1.75 -35.22 -3.58
N GLU A 55 -0.75 -34.68 -4.27
CA GLU A 55 0.67 -34.76 -3.93
C GLU A 55 1.05 -33.88 -2.71
N ALA A 56 0.17 -32.97 -2.28
CA ALA A 56 0.38 -32.13 -1.09
C ALA A 56 0.39 -32.95 0.22
N ALA A 57 -0.23 -34.14 0.24
CA ALA A 57 -0.24 -35.02 1.42
C ALA A 57 1.16 -35.58 1.75
N SER A 58 2.06 -35.65 0.76
CA SER A 58 3.43 -36.13 0.91
C SER A 58 4.45 -35.03 1.24
N LEU A 59 4.00 -33.80 1.55
CA LEU A 59 4.92 -32.71 1.87
C LEU A 59 5.67 -32.97 3.19
N PRO A 60 6.97 -32.60 3.26
CA PRO A 60 7.76 -32.66 4.48
C PRO A 60 7.07 -31.92 5.64
N ALA A 61 7.22 -32.43 6.87
CA ALA A 61 6.65 -31.82 8.06
C ALA A 61 7.13 -30.37 8.26
N THR A 62 8.41 -30.09 7.99
CA THR A 62 9.01 -28.76 8.05
C THR A 62 8.34 -27.75 7.12
N LEU A 63 7.95 -28.18 5.91
CA LEU A 63 7.27 -27.31 4.95
C LEU A 63 5.82 -27.06 5.36
N ARG A 64 5.15 -28.05 5.97
CA ARG A 64 3.81 -27.87 6.57
C ARG A 64 3.83 -26.88 7.73
N GLU A 65 4.81 -26.98 8.62
CA GLU A 65 5.01 -26.02 9.72
C GLU A 65 5.28 -24.60 9.19
N ARG A 66 6.11 -24.48 8.14
CA ARG A 66 6.39 -23.18 7.49
C ARG A 66 5.14 -22.56 6.88
N LEU A 67 4.30 -23.37 6.23
CA LEU A 67 3.00 -22.95 5.67
C LEU A 67 2.03 -22.50 6.77
N GLN A 68 1.94 -23.26 7.87
CA GLN A 68 1.11 -22.89 9.03
C GLN A 68 1.58 -21.57 9.66
N GLY A 69 2.89 -21.41 9.87
CA GLY A 69 3.46 -20.14 10.35
C GLY A 69 3.25 -18.99 9.37
N GLY A 70 3.16 -19.29 8.07
CA GLY A 70 2.83 -18.31 7.04
C GLY A 70 1.43 -17.72 7.19
N ASN A 71 0.43 -18.50 7.61
CA ASN A 71 -0.92 -17.98 7.87
C ASN A 71 -0.93 -16.93 9.00
N GLN A 72 -0.19 -17.18 10.09
CA GLN A 72 -0.02 -16.18 11.15
C GLN A 72 0.66 -14.91 10.64
N ARG A 73 1.68 -15.04 9.78
CA ARG A 73 2.32 -13.88 9.13
C ARG A 73 1.34 -13.11 8.25
N LEU A 74 0.44 -13.80 7.54
CA LEU A 74 -0.60 -13.19 6.71
C LEU A 74 -1.60 -12.38 7.56
N GLU A 75 -2.07 -12.96 8.66
CA GLU A 75 -2.94 -12.27 9.61
C GLU A 75 -2.27 -11.03 10.21
N GLN A 76 -0.99 -11.14 10.58
CA GLN A 76 -0.23 -9.99 11.06
C GLN A 76 -0.12 -8.90 10.01
N LEU A 77 0.27 -9.25 8.78
CA LEU A 77 0.39 -8.29 7.68
C LEU A 77 -0.95 -7.60 7.39
N GLN A 78 -2.05 -8.33 7.44
CA GLN A 78 -3.38 -7.76 7.26
C GLN A 78 -3.71 -6.73 8.34
N ARG A 79 -3.34 -6.99 9.60
CA ARG A 79 -3.47 -6.03 10.70
C ARG A 79 -2.62 -4.80 10.46
N ASP A 80 -1.34 -4.97 10.10
CA ASP A 80 -0.41 -3.87 9.87
C ASP A 80 -0.89 -2.94 8.73
N VAL A 81 -1.32 -3.53 7.61
CA VAL A 81 -1.90 -2.79 6.48
C VAL A 81 -3.21 -2.09 6.86
N SER A 82 -4.02 -2.70 7.73
CA SER A 82 -5.29 -2.10 8.19
C SER A 82 -5.03 -0.88 9.08
N VAL A 83 -4.13 -0.99 10.05
CA VAL A 83 -3.71 0.14 10.91
C VAL A 83 -3.18 1.28 10.05
N TRP A 84 -2.33 0.96 9.07
CA TRP A 84 -1.76 1.96 8.18
C TRP A 84 -2.80 2.64 7.28
N ARG A 85 -3.79 1.89 6.78
CA ARG A 85 -4.94 2.45 6.04
C ARG A 85 -5.72 3.42 6.92
N ASP A 86 -5.98 3.07 8.17
CA ASP A 86 -6.78 3.88 9.08
C ASP A 86 -6.03 5.20 9.45
N ASP A 87 -4.70 5.15 9.60
CA ASP A 87 -3.85 6.34 9.74
C ASP A 87 -3.90 7.26 8.50
N LEU A 88 -3.84 6.69 7.29
CA LEU A 88 -4.01 7.46 6.05
C LEU A 88 -5.38 8.11 5.96
N GLN A 89 -6.43 7.38 6.32
CA GLN A 89 -7.81 7.90 6.34
C GLN A 89 -7.93 9.09 7.30
N ALA A 90 -7.38 8.96 8.52
CA ALA A 90 -7.36 10.04 9.50
C ALA A 90 -6.61 11.27 8.98
N LYS A 91 -5.46 11.10 8.32
CA LYS A 91 -4.69 12.21 7.70
C LYS A 91 -5.45 12.89 6.57
N ILE A 92 -6.18 12.13 5.75
CA ILE A 92 -7.02 12.68 4.68
C ILE A 92 -8.16 13.51 5.28
N GLU A 93 -8.83 13.00 6.31
CA GLU A 93 -9.92 13.68 7.01
C GLU A 93 -9.44 14.96 7.69
N GLN A 94 -8.30 14.92 8.39
CA GLN A 94 -7.66 16.10 8.97
C GLN A 94 -7.35 17.17 7.91
N ARG A 95 -6.78 16.79 6.76
CA ARG A 95 -6.55 17.72 5.65
C ARG A 95 -7.84 18.26 5.05
N ALA A 96 -8.90 17.44 4.96
CA ALA A 96 -10.20 17.88 4.47
C ALA A 96 -10.85 18.89 5.42
N VAL A 97 -10.74 18.67 6.74
CA VAL A 97 -11.18 19.63 7.77
C VAL A 97 -10.34 20.91 7.70
N GLY A 98 -9.02 20.82 7.60
CA GLY A 98 -8.13 21.99 7.45
C GLY A 98 -8.47 22.83 6.21
N ARG A 99 -8.81 22.20 5.08
CA ARG A 99 -9.31 22.91 3.88
C ARG A 99 -10.66 23.57 4.10
N ARG A 100 -11.59 22.93 4.83
CA ARG A 100 -12.90 23.54 5.18
C ARG A 100 -12.73 24.73 6.12
N VAL A 101 -11.83 24.62 7.11
CA VAL A 101 -11.49 25.70 8.04
C VAL A 101 -10.82 26.86 7.28
N SER A 102 -9.81 26.60 6.45
CA SER A 102 -9.18 27.64 5.61
C SER A 102 -10.18 28.34 4.69
N ARG A 103 -11.15 27.61 4.12
CA ARG A 103 -12.22 28.17 3.29
C ARG A 103 -13.27 28.96 4.10
N ALA A 104 -13.53 28.56 5.35
CA ALA A 104 -14.43 29.29 6.26
C ALA A 104 -13.78 30.55 6.86
N TYR A 105 -12.45 30.57 7.03
CA TYR A 105 -11.69 31.73 7.50
C TYR A 105 -11.25 32.70 6.37
N HIS A 106 -11.47 32.34 5.10
CA HIS A 106 -11.41 33.26 3.96
C HIS A 106 -12.79 33.44 3.30
N PRO A 107 -13.81 34.02 3.97
CA PRO A 107 -15.09 34.23 3.32
C PRO A 107 -15.11 35.47 2.42
N ASN A 108 -14.17 36.44 2.52
CA ASN A 108 -14.14 37.62 1.66
C ASN A 108 -12.76 38.32 1.68
N HIS A 109 -11.93 38.13 0.66
CA HIS A 109 -10.95 39.15 0.22
C HIS A 109 -11.26 39.62 -1.21
N ALA A 110 -12.56 39.65 -1.55
CA ALA A 110 -13.07 40.22 -2.78
C ALA A 110 -13.96 41.43 -2.45
N SER A 111 -13.46 42.40 -1.69
CA SER A 111 -13.96 43.79 -1.78
C SER A 111 -13.06 44.76 -1.03
N LEU A 112 -12.72 45.86 -1.73
CA LEU A 112 -12.23 47.15 -1.23
C LEU A 112 -10.75 47.24 -0.81
N CYS A 113 -9.87 47.57 -1.77
CA CYS A 113 -9.27 48.90 -1.87
C CYS A 113 -8.12 48.96 -2.91
N GLY A 114 -8.16 49.98 -3.77
CA GLY A 114 -6.98 50.45 -4.53
C GLY A 114 -7.03 50.09 -6.01
N ARG A 115 -7.88 50.79 -6.78
CA ARG A 115 -7.44 51.81 -7.75
C ARG A 115 -6.57 51.25 -8.88
N ASP A 116 -7.10 51.34 -10.09
CA ASP A 116 -6.37 51.31 -11.35
C ASP A 116 -5.03 52.06 -11.22
N VAL A 117 -3.92 51.32 -11.15
CA VAL A 117 -2.59 51.89 -11.39
C VAL A 117 -2.26 51.63 -12.84
N ARG A 118 -2.58 52.60 -13.69
CA ARG A 118 -1.99 52.70 -15.03
C ARG A 118 -0.50 53.05 -14.86
N ILE A 119 0.38 52.05 -14.85
CA ILE A 119 1.82 52.30 -14.90
C ILE A 119 2.18 52.63 -16.35
N ARG A 120 2.41 53.92 -16.62
CA ARG A 120 3.09 54.38 -17.83
C ARG A 120 4.55 54.62 -17.45
N THR A 121 5.44 53.68 -17.76
CA THR A 121 6.88 53.91 -17.75
C THR A 121 7.45 53.40 -19.07
N GLY A 122 8.16 54.29 -19.77
CA GLY A 122 8.39 54.19 -21.20
C GLY A 122 9.40 53.12 -21.59
N LYS A 123 8.92 52.10 -22.31
CA LYS A 123 9.30 51.68 -23.67
C LYS A 123 8.30 50.59 -24.07
N GLY A 124 7.67 50.77 -25.23
CA GLY A 124 6.39 50.14 -25.57
C GLY A 124 6.46 48.66 -25.91
N LEU A 125 5.28 48.03 -25.90
CA LEU A 125 4.82 46.99 -26.83
C LEU A 125 5.95 46.18 -27.49
N GLU A 126 6.51 45.28 -26.68
CA GLU A 126 6.90 43.91 -27.00
C GLU A 126 6.55 43.02 -25.80
#